data_AF-A0A6I6SML4-F1
#
_entry.id   AF-A0A6I6SML4-F1
#
_cell.length_a   1.000
_cell.length_b   1.000
_cell.length_c   1.000
_cell.angle_alpha   90.00
_cell.angle_beta   90.00
_cell.angle_gamma   90.00
#
_symmetry.space_group_name_H-M   'P 1'
#
loop_
_entity.id
_entity.type
_entity.pdbx_description
1 polymer ?
#
loop_
_entity_poly.entity_id
_entity_poly.type
_entity_poly.pdbx_seq_one_letter_code
_entity_poly.pdbx_strand_id
1 'polypeptide(L)'
;MRIVSAAQEILERLAGGSLPDWHLVESALRRKPLAPGDCLFLVGVAHPVVYFVESGVIKMVYETYDGDAWVKAFAAEGRFFASLAALTPGGVTSFSAIAACPASVESLPYHLLDQLGDKYPQWQRALRRGFEIYGFRKEARERDLLTLSAEERYRRFIEEYPHIAERVTDRDIAGYVRVTPVALSRIKARIKLRQTEEDDAF
;
A
#
# COMPACT_ATOMS: atom_id res chain seq x y z
N MET A 1 3.85 17.43 22.84
CA MET A 1 3.61 16.06 22.33
C MET A 1 4.54 15.86 21.15
N ARG A 2 5.60 15.04 21.25
CA ARG A 2 6.42 14.75 20.06
C ARG A 2 5.55 13.91 19.13
N ILE A 3 5.28 14.40 17.92
CA ILE A 3 4.65 13.59 16.87
C ILE A 3 5.67 12.50 16.57
N VAL A 4 5.36 11.27 16.97
CA VAL A 4 6.24 10.12 16.69
C VAL A 4 6.18 9.85 15.19
N SER A 5 7.34 9.64 14.56
CA SER A 5 7.44 9.36 13.13
C SER A 5 6.72 8.06 12.78
N ALA A 6 5.95 8.05 11.69
CA ALA A 6 5.28 6.85 11.19
C ALA A 6 6.30 5.75 10.84
N ALA A 7 7.45 6.12 10.28
CA ALA A 7 8.55 5.19 10.04
C ALA A 7 9.06 4.57 11.34
N GLN A 8 9.25 5.37 12.41
CA GLN A 8 9.71 4.86 13.70
C GLN A 8 8.75 3.83 14.29
N GLU A 9 7.48 4.18 14.38
CA GLU A 9 6.46 3.29 14.96
C GLU A 9 6.36 1.97 14.19
N ILE A 10 6.36 2.05 12.86
CA ILE A 10 6.28 0.87 12.01
C ILE A 10 7.53 0.00 12.17
N LEU A 11 8.72 0.59 12.08
CA LEU A 11 9.98 -0.16 12.12
C LEU A 11 10.24 -0.76 13.51
N GLU A 12 9.95 -0.04 14.60
CA GLU A 12 10.09 -0.56 15.98
C GLU A 12 9.09 -1.67 16.26
N ARG A 13 7.84 -1.55 15.76
CA ARG A 13 6.85 -2.64 15.82
C ARG A 13 7.34 -3.88 15.08
N LEU A 14 7.95 -3.72 13.90
CA LEU A 14 8.55 -4.83 13.17
C LEU A 14 9.76 -5.41 13.92
N ALA A 15 10.61 -4.58 14.50
CA ALA A 15 11.77 -5.02 15.28
C ALA A 15 11.38 -5.77 16.58
N GLY A 16 10.20 -5.45 17.12
CA GLY A 16 9.74 -5.89 18.45
C GLY A 16 10.36 -5.09 19.59
N GLY A 17 10.76 -3.83 19.35
CA GLY A 17 11.43 -2.97 20.32
C GLY A 17 12.14 -1.79 19.68
N SER A 18 12.89 -1.03 20.47
CA SER A 18 13.61 0.15 20.00
C SER A 18 14.72 -0.18 19.00
N LEU A 19 14.98 0.78 18.11
CA LEU A 19 15.99 0.66 17.06
C LEU A 19 17.27 1.43 17.42
N PRO A 20 18.43 0.76 17.49
CA PRO A 20 19.73 1.41 17.70
C PRO A 20 20.02 2.44 16.60
N ASP A 21 20.76 3.50 16.92
CA ASP A 21 21.17 4.55 15.97
C ASP A 21 20.00 5.19 15.18
N TRP A 22 18.80 5.26 15.77
CA TRP A 22 17.63 5.87 15.13
C TRP A 22 17.88 7.27 14.56
N HIS A 23 18.72 8.08 15.24
CA HIS A 23 19.11 9.42 14.79
C HIS A 23 19.67 9.46 13.34
N LEU A 24 20.32 8.39 12.88
CA LEU A 24 20.80 8.28 11.49
C LEU A 24 19.62 8.22 10.52
N VAL A 25 18.61 7.42 10.84
CA VAL A 25 17.38 7.29 10.06
C VAL A 25 16.55 8.56 10.13
N GLU A 26 16.39 9.14 11.32
CA GLU A 26 15.70 10.39 11.53
C GLU A 26 16.27 11.52 10.64
N SER A 27 17.60 11.61 10.53
CA SER A 27 18.26 12.60 9.67
C SER A 27 18.04 12.39 8.17
N ALA A 28 17.83 11.14 7.74
CA ALA A 28 17.57 10.77 6.34
C ALA A 28 16.09 10.79 5.97
N LEU A 29 15.20 10.82 6.97
CA LEU A 29 13.76 10.80 6.79
C LEU A 29 13.30 12.05 6.04
N ARG A 30 12.43 11.85 5.05
CA ARG A 30 11.79 12.97 4.32
C ARG A 30 10.28 12.79 4.37
N ARG A 31 9.57 13.76 4.93
CA ARG A 31 8.11 13.83 4.88
C ARG A 31 7.66 14.46 3.56
N LYS A 32 6.62 13.91 2.97
CA LYS A 32 6.03 14.36 1.71
C LYS A 32 4.51 14.47 1.87
N PRO A 33 3.96 15.69 2.04
CA PRO A 33 2.52 15.90 1.88
C PRO A 33 2.15 15.76 0.40
N LEU A 34 0.96 15.23 0.13
CA LEU A 34 0.48 14.90 -1.20
C LEU A 34 -0.98 15.33 -1.36
N ALA A 35 -1.28 15.97 -2.48
CA ALA A 35 -2.64 16.16 -2.97
C ALA A 35 -3.13 14.89 -3.70
N PRO A 36 -4.45 14.67 -3.83
CA PRO A 36 -4.97 13.59 -4.66
C PRO A 36 -4.41 13.67 -6.09
N GLY A 37 -3.89 12.54 -6.58
CA GLY A 37 -3.27 12.46 -7.90
C GLY A 37 -1.77 12.71 -7.94
N ASP A 38 -1.15 13.18 -6.85
CA ASP A 38 0.31 13.35 -6.81
C ASP A 38 1.03 12.00 -6.90
N CYS A 39 2.05 11.95 -7.76
CA CYS A 39 2.88 10.78 -7.96
C CYS A 39 4.10 10.79 -7.03
N LEU A 40 4.29 9.71 -6.26
CA LEU A 40 5.50 9.49 -5.46
C LEU A 40 6.66 8.98 -6.31
N PHE A 41 6.35 8.14 -7.29
CA PHE A 41 7.24 7.67 -8.34
C PHE A 41 6.41 7.05 -9.47
N LEU A 42 6.97 7.08 -10.68
CA LEU A 42 6.42 6.41 -11.86
C LEU A 42 7.04 5.01 -12.01
N VAL A 43 6.45 4.18 -12.85
CA VAL A 43 7.03 2.91 -13.30
C VAL A 43 8.31 3.13 -14.13
N GLY A 44 9.26 2.20 -14.06
CA GLY A 44 10.47 2.21 -14.88
C GLY A 44 11.57 3.17 -14.43
N VAL A 45 11.48 3.76 -13.25
CA VAL A 45 12.49 4.70 -12.73
C VAL A 45 13.34 4.06 -11.62
N ALA A 46 14.62 4.43 -11.55
CA ALA A 46 15.49 4.03 -10.46
C ALA A 46 15.03 4.72 -9.16
N HIS A 47 14.49 3.95 -8.21
CA HIS A 47 13.86 4.49 -7.00
C HIS A 47 14.04 3.57 -5.78
N PRO A 48 15.26 3.43 -5.23
CA PRO A 48 15.55 2.55 -4.09
C PRO A 48 15.09 3.19 -2.77
N VAL A 49 13.78 3.41 -2.63
CA VAL A 49 13.17 4.15 -1.52
C VAL A 49 12.02 3.33 -0.91
N VAL A 50 11.98 3.31 0.43
CA VAL A 50 10.87 2.76 1.21
C VAL A 50 10.00 3.91 1.71
N TYR A 51 8.69 3.74 1.63
CA TYR A 51 7.70 4.69 2.10
C TYR A 51 6.90 4.15 3.28
N PHE A 52 6.54 5.04 4.19
CA PHE A 52 5.73 4.79 5.38
C PHE A 52 4.55 5.76 5.35
N VAL A 53 3.32 5.25 5.37
CA VAL A 53 2.12 6.09 5.27
C VAL A 53 1.75 6.62 6.65
N GLU A 54 1.84 7.93 6.80
CA GLU A 54 1.47 8.66 8.01
C GLU A 54 -0.04 8.96 8.00
N SER A 55 -0.57 9.44 6.88
CA SER A 55 -1.99 9.73 6.67
C SER A 55 -2.41 9.51 5.22
N GLY A 56 -3.70 9.26 4.99
CA GLY A 56 -4.31 9.10 3.67
C GLY A 56 -4.12 7.71 3.05
N VAL A 57 -4.30 7.63 1.74
CA VAL A 57 -4.22 6.38 0.97
C VAL A 57 -3.35 6.58 -0.27
N ILE A 58 -2.35 5.71 -0.42
CA ILE A 58 -1.55 5.57 -1.64
C ILE A 58 -2.07 4.37 -2.44
N LYS A 59 -2.36 4.58 -3.72
CA LYS A 59 -2.64 3.50 -4.68
C LYS A 59 -1.39 3.18 -5.48
N MET A 60 -1.10 1.89 -5.62
CA MET A 60 -0.04 1.38 -6.47
C MET A 60 -0.67 0.83 -7.73
N VAL A 61 -0.25 1.32 -8.89
CA VAL A 61 -0.92 1.05 -10.16
C VAL A 61 0.03 0.46 -11.20
N TYR A 62 -0.49 -0.50 -11.97
CA TYR A 62 0.08 -0.90 -13.23
C TYR A 62 -0.65 -0.16 -14.35
N GLU A 63 0.07 0.68 -15.07
CA GLU A 63 -0.43 1.28 -16.30
C GLU A 63 -0.56 0.20 -17.38
N THR A 64 -1.67 0.20 -18.10
CA THR A 64 -1.87 -0.63 -19.28
C THR A 64 -1.39 0.10 -20.53
N TYR A 65 -1.18 -0.67 -21.60
CA TYR A 65 -0.80 -0.11 -22.89
C TYR A 65 -1.83 0.90 -23.43
N ASP A 66 -3.10 0.75 -23.07
CA ASP A 66 -4.20 1.60 -23.51
C ASP A 66 -4.40 2.85 -22.61
N GLY A 67 -3.49 3.11 -21.66
CA GLY A 67 -3.54 4.26 -20.76
C GLY A 67 -4.52 4.12 -19.59
N ASP A 68 -5.16 2.96 -19.44
CA ASP A 68 -5.89 2.60 -18.23
C ASP A 68 -4.91 2.17 -17.11
N ALA A 69 -5.39 2.13 -15.88
CA ALA A 69 -4.56 1.76 -14.74
C ALA A 69 -5.27 0.73 -13.86
N TRP A 70 -4.60 -0.39 -13.62
CA TRP A 70 -5.06 -1.38 -12.66
C TRP A 70 -4.43 -1.14 -11.30
N VAL A 71 -5.26 -1.05 -10.26
CA VAL A 71 -4.76 -0.91 -8.90
C VAL A 71 -4.25 -2.27 -8.40
N LYS A 72 -2.93 -2.35 -8.23
CA LYS A 72 -2.23 -3.49 -7.67
C LYS A 72 -2.55 -3.67 -6.19
N ALA A 73 -2.46 -2.58 -5.43
CA ALA A 73 -2.61 -2.55 -3.98
C ALA A 73 -2.86 -1.13 -3.49
N PHE A 74 -3.39 -1.03 -2.27
CA PHE A 74 -3.47 0.22 -1.51
C PHE A 74 -2.61 0.14 -0.23
N ALA A 75 -2.02 1.26 0.15
CA ALA A 75 -1.36 1.46 1.43
C ALA A 75 -2.01 2.67 2.13
N ALA A 76 -2.64 2.40 3.26
CA ALA A 76 -3.18 3.42 4.18
C ALA A 76 -2.26 3.55 5.41
N GLU A 77 -2.65 4.37 6.37
CA GLU A 77 -1.92 4.68 7.59
C GLU A 77 -1.37 3.45 8.31
N GLY A 78 -0.16 3.57 8.86
CA GLY A 78 0.49 2.48 9.60
C GLY A 78 1.01 1.34 8.70
N ARG A 79 0.94 1.51 7.37
CA ARG A 79 1.54 0.61 6.37
C ARG A 79 2.78 1.24 5.75
N PHE A 80 3.66 0.36 5.28
CA PHE A 80 4.81 0.72 4.45
C PHE A 80 4.70 0.05 3.08
N PHE A 81 5.41 0.59 2.10
CA PHE A 81 5.53 0.00 0.77
C PHE A 81 6.84 0.44 0.09
N ALA A 82 7.27 -0.35 -0.88
CA ALA A 82 8.36 -0.03 -1.79
C ALA A 82 8.16 -0.81 -3.09
N SER A 83 8.80 -0.39 -4.17
CA SER A 83 8.95 -1.26 -5.34
C SER A 83 10.15 -2.16 -5.11
N LEU A 84 9.94 -3.43 -4.75
CA LEU A 84 11.06 -4.35 -4.48
C LEU A 84 12.03 -4.47 -5.66
N ALA A 85 11.51 -4.42 -6.89
CA ALA A 85 12.32 -4.41 -8.10
C ALA A 85 13.26 -3.19 -8.19
N ALA A 86 12.92 -2.07 -7.57
CA ALA A 86 13.79 -0.88 -7.51
C ALA A 86 14.78 -0.91 -6.35
N LEU A 87 14.60 -1.81 -5.38
CA LEU A 87 15.51 -1.94 -4.23
C LEU A 87 16.75 -2.76 -4.59
N THR A 88 16.68 -3.60 -5.61
CA THR A 88 17.82 -4.39 -6.10
C THR A 88 18.82 -3.51 -6.86
N PRO A 89 20.13 -3.83 -6.83
CA PRO A 89 21.14 -3.10 -7.60
C PRO A 89 20.79 -2.99 -9.09
N GLY A 90 20.80 -1.77 -9.64
CA GLY A 90 20.43 -1.49 -11.03
C GLY A 90 18.93 -1.64 -11.34
N GLY A 91 18.10 -1.87 -10.32
CA GLY A 91 16.68 -2.10 -10.44
C GLY A 91 15.86 -0.83 -10.72
N VAL A 92 14.66 -1.02 -11.28
CA VAL A 92 13.68 0.04 -11.53
C VAL A 92 12.32 -0.34 -10.98
N THR A 93 11.47 0.67 -10.75
CA THR A 93 10.12 0.48 -10.24
C THR A 93 9.28 -0.36 -11.19
N SER A 94 8.57 -1.35 -10.64
CA SER A 94 7.65 -2.20 -11.41
C SER A 94 6.22 -1.64 -11.51
N PHE A 95 5.93 -0.52 -10.85
CA PHE A 95 4.60 0.10 -10.81
C PHE A 95 4.75 1.59 -10.44
N SER A 96 3.71 2.38 -10.66
CA SER A 96 3.61 3.77 -10.20
C SER A 96 2.91 3.83 -8.83
N ALA A 97 3.25 4.80 -7.99
CA ALA A 97 2.59 5.04 -6.70
C ALA A 97 2.02 6.46 -6.64
N ILE A 98 0.71 6.56 -6.38
CA ILE A 98 -0.07 7.78 -6.54
C ILE A 98 -0.94 7.99 -5.30
N ALA A 99 -1.08 9.22 -4.82
CA ALA A 99 -2.03 9.54 -3.76
C ALA A 99 -3.48 9.41 -4.27
N ALA A 100 -4.30 8.60 -3.59
CA ALA A 100 -5.71 8.44 -3.93
C ALA A 100 -6.61 9.52 -3.28
N CYS A 101 -6.16 10.07 -2.16
CA CYS A 101 -6.75 11.17 -1.42
C CYS A 101 -5.62 12.05 -0.84
N PRO A 102 -5.91 13.17 -0.15
CA PRO A 102 -4.87 13.92 0.55
C PRO A 102 -4.12 12.99 1.51
N ALA A 103 -2.79 12.98 1.44
CA ALA A 103 -1.96 12.02 2.14
C ALA A 103 -0.65 12.64 2.65
N SER A 104 -0.04 12.01 3.64
CA SER A 104 1.32 12.29 4.09
C SER A 104 2.08 10.98 4.19
N VAL A 105 3.29 10.96 3.63
CA VAL A 105 4.18 9.81 3.73
C VAL A 105 5.56 10.26 4.21
N GLU A 106 6.24 9.36 4.90
CA GLU A 106 7.66 9.48 5.18
C GLU A 106 8.42 8.54 4.25
N SER A 107 9.58 8.97 3.76
CA SER A 107 10.42 8.20 2.83
C SER A 107 11.84 8.06 3.34
N LEU A 108 12.43 6.88 3.09
CA LEU A 108 13.81 6.54 3.45
C LEU A 108 14.54 5.86 2.29
N PRO A 109 15.80 6.21 2.02
CA PRO A 109 16.65 5.43 1.13
C PRO A 109 16.84 4.01 1.69
N TYR A 110 16.61 2.99 0.87
CA TYR A 110 16.70 1.59 1.31
C TYR A 110 18.11 1.20 1.77
N HIS A 111 19.17 1.71 1.12
CA HIS A 111 20.55 1.39 1.48
C HIS A 111 20.89 1.69 2.94
N LEU A 112 20.27 2.71 3.54
CA LEU A 112 20.48 3.03 4.95
C LEU A 112 19.88 1.96 5.87
N LEU A 113 18.69 1.48 5.53
CA LEU A 113 18.05 0.39 6.26
C LEU A 113 18.87 -0.90 6.14
N ASP A 114 19.36 -1.19 4.93
CA ASP A 114 20.18 -2.36 4.62
C ASP A 114 21.48 -2.37 5.45
N GLN A 115 22.22 -1.25 5.45
CA GLN A 115 23.44 -1.07 6.26
C GLN A 115 23.19 -1.20 7.76
N LEU A 116 22.05 -0.70 8.26
CA LEU A 116 21.68 -0.87 9.66
C LEU A 116 21.30 -2.32 9.97
N GLY A 117 20.68 -3.02 9.02
CA GLY A 117 20.41 -4.45 9.09
C GLY A 117 21.67 -5.29 9.24
N ASP A 118 22.73 -4.97 8.50
CA ASP A 118 24.04 -5.63 8.61
C ASP A 118 24.71 -5.41 9.98
N LYS A 119 24.44 -4.26 10.60
CA LYS A 119 25.07 -3.87 11.88
C LYS A 119 24.32 -4.37 13.11
N TYR A 120 22.98 -4.41 13.06
CA TYR A 120 22.13 -4.57 14.23
C TYR A 120 21.02 -5.61 14.02
N PRO A 121 20.93 -6.65 14.88
CA PRO A 121 19.88 -7.66 14.80
C PRO A 121 18.44 -7.10 14.87
N GLN A 122 18.23 -5.97 15.54
CA GLN A 122 16.92 -5.30 15.64
C GLN A 122 16.46 -4.81 14.27
N TRP A 123 17.35 -4.14 13.53
CA TRP A 123 17.09 -3.67 12.18
C TRP A 123 16.92 -4.84 11.22
N GLN A 124 17.74 -5.87 11.33
CA GLN A 124 17.60 -7.08 10.51
C GLN A 124 16.26 -7.79 10.74
N ARG A 125 15.80 -7.87 12.01
CA ARG A 125 14.45 -8.38 12.32
C ARG A 125 13.36 -7.52 11.71
N ALA A 126 13.50 -6.19 11.76
CA ALA A 126 12.54 -5.27 11.18
C ALA A 126 12.43 -5.46 9.66
N LEU A 127 13.57 -5.52 8.95
CA LEU A 127 13.63 -5.79 7.52
C LEU A 127 13.03 -7.15 7.17
N ARG A 128 13.48 -8.22 7.84
CA ARG A 128 12.99 -9.58 7.59
C ARG A 128 11.47 -9.67 7.73
N ARG A 129 10.92 -9.18 8.85
CA ARG A 129 9.46 -9.15 9.07
C ARG A 129 8.74 -8.23 8.09
N GLY A 130 9.38 -7.14 7.67
CA GLY A 130 8.88 -6.28 6.61
C GLY A 130 8.70 -7.04 5.29
N PHE A 131 9.72 -7.80 4.88
CA PHE A 131 9.65 -8.67 3.69
C PHE A 131 8.63 -9.80 3.85
N GLU A 132 8.54 -10.45 5.02
CA GLU A 132 7.53 -11.47 5.33
C GLU A 132 6.10 -10.91 5.15
N ILE A 133 5.81 -9.74 5.73
CA ILE A 133 4.49 -9.07 5.59
C ILE A 133 4.22 -8.71 4.13
N TYR A 134 5.22 -8.23 3.40
CA TYR A 134 5.07 -7.94 1.98
C TYR A 134 4.74 -9.21 1.18
N GLY A 135 5.44 -10.31 1.45
CA GLY A 135 5.21 -11.63 0.85
C GLY A 135 3.79 -12.14 1.12
N PHE A 136 3.37 -12.16 2.38
CA PHE A 136 2.03 -12.58 2.77
C PHE A 136 0.93 -11.77 2.07
N ARG A 137 1.10 -10.44 1.99
CA ARG A 137 0.14 -9.57 1.27
C ARG A 137 0.09 -9.87 -0.22
N LYS A 138 1.21 -10.26 -0.83
CA LYS A 138 1.27 -10.63 -2.25
C LYS A 138 0.60 -11.97 -2.51
N GLU A 139 0.89 -12.97 -1.68
CA GLU A 139 0.30 -14.30 -1.76
C GLU A 139 -1.23 -14.24 -1.54
N ALA A 140 -1.70 -13.55 -0.49
CA ALA A 140 -3.13 -13.38 -0.25
C ALA A 140 -3.83 -12.70 -1.43
N ARG A 141 -3.18 -11.69 -2.02
CA ARG A 141 -3.72 -10.98 -3.18
C ARG A 141 -3.75 -11.84 -4.44
N GLU A 142 -2.72 -12.64 -4.68
CA GLU A 142 -2.66 -13.58 -5.80
C GLU A 142 -3.75 -14.63 -5.67
N ARG A 143 -3.90 -15.24 -4.49
CA ARG A 143 -4.98 -16.18 -4.19
C ARG A 143 -6.34 -15.57 -4.52
N ASP A 144 -6.63 -14.37 -4.04
CA ASP A 144 -7.91 -13.71 -4.29
C ASP A 144 -8.18 -13.47 -5.78
N LEU A 145 -7.15 -13.17 -6.56
CA LEU A 145 -7.28 -13.00 -8.02
C LEU A 145 -7.54 -14.33 -8.73
N LEU A 146 -7.00 -15.44 -8.23
CA LEU A 146 -7.13 -16.77 -8.81
C LEU A 146 -8.41 -17.51 -8.37
N THR A 147 -8.90 -17.28 -7.15
CA THR A 147 -9.95 -18.12 -6.53
C THR A 147 -11.29 -17.42 -6.35
N LEU A 148 -11.35 -16.09 -6.41
CA LEU A 148 -12.58 -15.34 -6.17
C LEU A 148 -13.13 -14.72 -7.46
N SER A 149 -14.45 -14.68 -7.58
CA SER A 149 -15.14 -13.86 -8.57
C SER A 149 -14.96 -12.37 -8.28
N ALA A 150 -15.27 -11.52 -9.27
CA ALA A 150 -15.22 -10.07 -9.07
C ALA A 150 -16.15 -9.57 -7.95
N GLU A 151 -17.34 -10.17 -7.80
CA GLU A 151 -18.29 -9.79 -6.76
C GLU A 151 -17.74 -10.15 -5.36
N GLU A 152 -17.15 -11.34 -5.21
CA GLU A 152 -16.49 -11.77 -3.97
C GLU A 152 -15.26 -10.91 -3.64
N ARG A 153 -14.44 -10.56 -4.64
CA ARG A 153 -13.32 -9.63 -4.45
C ARG A 153 -13.78 -8.26 -3.99
N TYR A 154 -14.91 -7.76 -4.49
CA TYR A 154 -15.49 -6.49 -4.03
C TYR A 154 -15.99 -6.58 -2.59
N ARG A 155 -16.77 -7.61 -2.24
CA ARG A 155 -17.23 -7.85 -0.86
C ARG A 155 -16.06 -7.90 0.11
N ARG A 156 -15.06 -8.71 -0.21
CA ARG A 156 -13.86 -8.84 0.60
C ARG A 156 -13.10 -7.52 0.74
N PHE A 157 -13.06 -6.70 -0.32
CA PHE A 157 -12.42 -5.38 -0.25
C PHE A 157 -13.13 -4.43 0.73
N ILE A 158 -14.46 -4.36 0.69
CA ILE A 158 -15.23 -3.47 1.60
C ILE A 158 -15.26 -4.00 3.05
N GLU A 159 -15.12 -5.31 3.25
CA GLU A 159 -14.99 -5.94 4.57
C GLU A 159 -13.59 -5.74 5.17
N GLU A 160 -12.53 -6.00 4.42
CA GLU A 160 -11.14 -5.88 4.91
C GLU A 160 -10.66 -4.42 4.97
N TYR A 161 -11.14 -3.57 4.07
CA TYR A 161 -10.67 -2.20 3.89
C TYR A 161 -11.79 -1.15 3.85
N PRO A 162 -12.76 -1.13 4.79
CA PRO A 162 -13.85 -0.16 4.78
C PRO A 162 -13.33 1.28 4.81
N HIS A 163 -12.35 1.55 5.67
CA HIS A 163 -11.65 2.84 5.76
C HIS A 163 -10.94 3.26 4.47
N ILE A 164 -10.57 2.34 3.58
CA ILE A 164 -10.01 2.69 2.27
C ILE A 164 -11.12 2.93 1.27
N ALA A 165 -12.15 2.07 1.27
CA ALA A 165 -13.30 2.17 0.36
C ALA A 165 -13.99 3.54 0.43
N GLU A 166 -14.05 4.15 1.60
CA GLU A 166 -14.62 5.50 1.81
C GLU A 166 -13.75 6.64 1.25
N ARG A 167 -12.47 6.40 0.97
CA ARG A 167 -11.47 7.43 0.64
C ARG A 167 -10.90 7.31 -0.77
N VAL A 168 -11.34 6.33 -1.55
CA VAL A 168 -10.89 6.12 -2.93
C VAL A 168 -12.07 6.17 -3.89
N THR A 169 -11.78 6.41 -5.17
CA THR A 169 -12.84 6.50 -6.17
C THR A 169 -13.38 5.11 -6.55
N ASP A 170 -14.62 5.03 -7.02
CA ASP A 170 -15.17 3.78 -7.60
C ASP A 170 -14.31 3.27 -8.78
N ARG A 171 -13.62 4.17 -9.51
CA ARG A 171 -12.65 3.77 -10.55
C ARG A 171 -11.45 3.03 -9.95
N ASP A 172 -10.93 3.50 -8.82
CA ASP A 172 -9.82 2.84 -8.11
C ASP A 172 -10.26 1.48 -7.56
N ILE A 173 -11.47 1.39 -6.99
CA ILE A 173 -12.04 0.12 -6.52
C ILE A 173 -12.23 -0.84 -7.69
N ALA A 174 -12.75 -0.38 -8.83
CA ALA A 174 -12.94 -1.20 -10.01
C ALA A 174 -11.58 -1.75 -10.52
N GLY A 175 -10.57 -0.88 -10.55
CA GLY A 175 -9.19 -1.24 -10.88
C GLY A 175 -8.61 -2.27 -9.91
N TYR A 176 -8.92 -2.19 -8.61
CA TYR A 176 -8.51 -3.19 -7.63
C TYR A 176 -9.28 -4.50 -7.79
N VAL A 177 -10.59 -4.46 -7.98
CA VAL A 177 -11.42 -5.67 -8.11
C VAL A 177 -11.23 -6.37 -9.48
N ARG A 178 -10.53 -5.73 -10.43
CA ARG A 178 -10.27 -6.19 -11.79
C ARG A 178 -11.56 -6.28 -12.63
N VAL A 179 -12.31 -5.18 -12.62
CA VAL A 179 -13.50 -5.00 -13.45
C VAL A 179 -13.54 -3.57 -14.00
N THR A 180 -14.41 -3.33 -14.98
CA THR A 180 -14.69 -1.96 -15.44
C THR A 180 -15.53 -1.21 -14.38
N PRO A 181 -15.51 0.13 -14.36
CA PRO A 181 -16.39 0.92 -13.47
C PRO A 181 -17.87 0.56 -13.62
N VAL A 182 -18.33 0.34 -14.85
CA VAL A 182 -19.72 -0.09 -15.14
C VAL A 182 -20.04 -1.44 -14.51
N ALA A 183 -19.14 -2.41 -14.61
CA ALA A 183 -19.32 -3.72 -14.00
C ALA A 183 -19.31 -3.63 -12.46
N LEU A 184 -18.46 -2.77 -11.88
CA LEU A 184 -18.49 -2.48 -10.45
C LEU A 184 -19.84 -1.89 -10.02
N SER A 185 -20.38 -0.90 -10.75
CA SER A 185 -21.70 -0.32 -10.44
C SER A 185 -22.80 -1.39 -10.41
N ARG A 186 -22.78 -2.33 -11.36
CA ARG A 186 -23.72 -3.47 -11.40
C ARG A 186 -23.54 -4.40 -10.19
N ILE A 187 -22.29 -4.69 -9.79
CA ILE A 187 -21.97 -5.47 -8.58
C ILE A 187 -22.56 -4.79 -7.34
N LYS A 188 -22.30 -3.49 -7.16
CA LYS A 188 -22.80 -2.70 -6.02
C LYS A 188 -24.33 -2.72 -5.95
N ALA A 189 -25.01 -2.56 -7.08
CA ALA A 189 -26.47 -2.59 -7.15
C ALA A 189 -27.05 -3.96 -6.73
N ARG A 190 -26.47 -5.06 -7.20
CA ARG A 190 -26.90 -6.42 -6.81
C ARG A 190 -26.72 -6.70 -5.33
N ILE A 191 -25.61 -6.25 -4.74
CA ILE A 191 -25.35 -6.43 -3.30
C ILE A 191 -26.38 -5.66 -2.47
N LYS A 192 -26.64 -4.40 -2.85
CA LYS A 192 -27.63 -3.57 -2.16
C LYS A 192 -29.04 -4.17 -2.20
N LEU A 193 -29.46 -4.68 -3.37
CA LEU A 193 -30.77 -5.33 -3.52
C LEU A 193 -30.92 -6.55 -2.60
N ARG A 194 -29.91 -7.43 -2.54
CA ARG A 194 -29.96 -8.61 -1.65
C ARG A 194 -30.00 -8.23 -0.17
N GLN A 195 -29.28 -7.17 0.23
CA GLN A 195 -29.33 -6.68 1.62
C GLN A 195 -30.73 -6.18 1.99
N THR A 196 -31.39 -5.44 1.09
CA THR A 196 -32.77 -4.99 1.31
C THR A 196 -33.75 -6.16 1.38
N GLU A 197 -33.61 -7.17 0.52
CA GLU A 197 -34.45 -8.38 0.56
C GLU A 197 -34.26 -9.21 1.84
N GLU A 198 -33.04 -9.26 2.38
CA GLU A 198 -32.74 -9.93 3.66
C GLU A 198 -33.27 -9.14 4.86
N ASP A 199 -33.15 -7.81 4.86
CA ASP A 199 -33.67 -6.94 5.93
C ASP A 199 -35.20 -6.93 5.99
N ASP A 200 -35.88 -6.98 4.84
CA ASP A 200 -37.35 -7.02 4.74
C ASP A 200 -37.94 -8.40 5.11
N ALA A 201 -37.10 -9.44 5.22
CA ALA A 201 -37.51 -10.80 5.57
C ALA A 201 -37.53 -11.09 7.08
N PHE A 202 -37.17 -10.10 7.93
CA PHE A 202 -37.18 -10.17 9.40
C PHE A 202 -38.12 -9.14 10.02
#